data_AF-T1CTY6-F1
#
_entry.id   AF-T1CTY6-F1
#
_cell.length_a   1.000
_cell.length_b   1.000
_cell.length_c   1.000
_cell.angle_alpha   90.00
_cell.angle_beta   90.00
_cell.angle_gamma   90.00
#
_symmetry.space_group_name_H-M   'P 1'
#
loop_
_entity.id
_entity.type
_entity.pdbx_description
1 polymer ?
#
loop_
_entity_poly.entity_id
_entity_poly.type
_entity_poly.pdbx_seq_one_letter_code
_entity_poly.pdbx_strand_id
1 'polypeptide(L)'
;SDPVAMTDRTTLAKIAKTAMASKSVSFDRDHLADLCVRAVTSVAEPRDAGHYVELDNIQIIKKQGGSMEDTQLLEGIIVDKEKVHSGMPPVVNDARIALLDAALEIKKTEIDAKIEINDPTQLNAFLQEEENMLRKMVETVKKSGATAVFCQKGIDDLAQHFL
;
A
#
# COMPACT_ATOMS: atom_id res chain seq x y z
N SER A 1 -37.81 -8.80 -14.54
CA SER A 1 -36.48 -9.21 -14.07
C SER A 1 -36.63 -9.51 -12.59
N ASP A 2 -36.26 -10.71 -12.16
CA ASP A 2 -36.31 -11.06 -10.74
C ASP A 2 -35.22 -10.28 -9.98
N PRO A 3 -35.54 -9.65 -8.84
CA PRO A 3 -34.56 -8.90 -8.07
C PRO A 3 -33.51 -9.86 -7.49
N VAL A 4 -32.25 -9.63 -7.85
CA VAL A 4 -31.10 -10.41 -7.35
C VAL A 4 -30.53 -9.71 -6.12
N ALA A 5 -30.50 -10.42 -5.00
CA ALA A 5 -29.90 -9.92 -3.77
C ALA A 5 -28.37 -10.04 -3.82
N MET A 6 -27.65 -9.12 -3.15
CA MET A 6 -26.18 -9.17 -3.04
C MET A 6 -25.67 -10.42 -2.32
N THR A 7 -26.49 -11.03 -1.47
CA THR A 7 -26.18 -12.29 -0.78
C THR A 7 -26.30 -13.52 -1.69
N ASP A 8 -26.95 -13.39 -2.85
CA ASP A 8 -27.10 -14.49 -3.82
C ASP A 8 -25.84 -14.63 -4.68
N ARG A 9 -24.78 -15.17 -4.05
CA ARG A 9 -23.51 -15.48 -4.71
C ARG A 9 -23.68 -16.43 -5.89
N THR A 10 -24.71 -17.28 -5.87
CA THR A 10 -24.91 -18.27 -6.94
C THR A 10 -25.36 -17.60 -8.24
N THR A 11 -26.28 -16.64 -8.15
CA THR A 11 -26.74 -15.87 -9.31
C THR A 11 -25.67 -14.90 -9.78
N LEU A 12 -24.98 -14.23 -8.85
CA LEU A 12 -23.85 -13.35 -9.19
C LEU A 12 -22.73 -14.12 -9.93
N ALA A 13 -22.39 -15.33 -9.48
CA ALA A 13 -21.40 -16.17 -10.15
C ALA A 13 -21.86 -16.58 -11.55
N LYS A 14 -23.14 -16.89 -11.76
CA LYS A 14 -23.68 -17.18 -13.10
C LYS A 14 -23.55 -15.97 -14.03
N ILE A 15 -23.89 -14.77 -13.55
CA ILE A 15 -23.75 -13.54 -14.32
C ILE A 15 -22.28 -13.31 -14.73
N ALA A 16 -21.35 -13.47 -13.78
CA ALA A 16 -19.92 -13.34 -14.05
C ALA A 16 -19.42 -14.38 -15.08
N LYS A 17 -19.82 -15.65 -14.93
CA LYS A 17 -19.49 -16.71 -15.91
C LYS A 17 -20.01 -16.40 -17.31
N THR A 18 -21.25 -15.92 -17.42
CA THR A 18 -21.83 -15.53 -18.71
C THR A 18 -21.05 -14.39 -19.36
N ALA A 19 -20.61 -13.39 -18.59
CA ALA A 19 -19.81 -12.28 -19.09
C ALA A 19 -18.39 -12.69 -19.57
N MET A 20 -17.86 -13.80 -19.04
CA MET A 20 -16.55 -14.34 -19.42
C MET A 20 -16.60 -15.40 -20.53
N ALA A 21 -17.78 -15.96 -20.82
CA ALA A 21 -17.95 -17.12 -21.69
C ALA A 21 -17.46 -16.93 -23.13
N SER A 22 -17.45 -15.70 -23.65
CA SER A 22 -17.00 -15.37 -25.01
C SER A 22 -15.53 -14.93 -25.09
N LYS A 23 -14.77 -15.00 -23.98
CA LYS A 23 -13.39 -14.53 -23.90
C LYS A 23 -12.40 -15.70 -23.79
N SER A 24 -11.12 -15.43 -24.03
CA SER A 24 -10.04 -16.43 -23.95
C SER A 24 -9.89 -17.08 -22.57
N VAL A 25 -10.43 -16.44 -21.52
CA VAL A 25 -10.47 -16.94 -20.13
C VAL A 25 -11.63 -17.91 -19.86
N SER A 26 -12.33 -18.38 -20.90
CA SER A 26 -13.53 -19.22 -20.76
C SER A 26 -13.26 -20.59 -20.11
N PHE A 27 -12.03 -21.11 -20.20
CA PHE A 27 -11.63 -22.36 -19.56
C PHE A 27 -11.60 -22.23 -18.02
N ASP A 28 -11.08 -21.12 -17.50
CA ASP A 28 -10.92 -20.87 -16.06
C ASP A 28 -12.03 -19.98 -15.48
N ARG A 29 -13.12 -19.79 -16.24
CA ARG A 29 -14.21 -18.86 -15.90
C ARG A 29 -14.85 -19.15 -14.56
N ASP A 30 -14.84 -20.41 -14.11
CA ASP A 30 -15.46 -20.80 -12.85
C ASP A 30 -14.68 -20.25 -11.67
N HIS A 31 -13.35 -20.36 -11.72
CA HIS A 31 -12.43 -19.80 -10.72
C HIS A 31 -12.45 -18.27 -10.72
N LEU A 32 -12.31 -17.67 -11.90
CA LEU A 32 -12.30 -16.20 -12.04
C LEU A 32 -13.64 -15.57 -11.66
N ALA A 33 -14.76 -16.23 -11.96
CA ALA A 33 -16.08 -15.73 -11.55
C ALA A 33 -16.23 -15.71 -10.02
N ASP A 34 -15.77 -16.74 -9.31
CA ASP A 34 -15.79 -16.74 -7.84
C ASP A 34 -14.96 -15.58 -7.27
N LEU A 35 -13.73 -15.39 -7.78
CA LEU A 35 -12.86 -14.30 -7.36
C LEU A 35 -13.48 -12.92 -7.60
N CYS A 36 -14.05 -12.69 -8.79
CA CYS A 36 -14.71 -11.43 -9.11
C CYS A 36 -15.90 -11.15 -8.19
N VAL A 37 -16.75 -12.15 -7.93
CA VAL A 37 -17.91 -11.97 -7.04
C VAL A 37 -17.45 -11.67 -5.62
N ARG A 38 -16.42 -12.37 -5.11
CA ARG A 38 -15.86 -12.11 -3.79
C ARG A 38 -15.28 -10.70 -3.67
N ALA A 39 -14.50 -10.26 -4.66
CA ALA A 39 -13.89 -8.92 -4.68
C ALA A 39 -14.95 -7.79 -4.73
N VAL A 40 -15.97 -7.95 -5.57
CA VAL A 40 -17.05 -6.95 -5.68
C VAL A 40 -17.89 -6.90 -4.40
N THR A 41 -18.21 -8.06 -3.82
CA THR A 41 -19.01 -8.11 -2.58
C THR A 41 -18.24 -7.61 -1.36
N SER A 42 -16.91 -7.69 -1.32
CA SER A 42 -16.11 -7.18 -0.20
C SER A 42 -16.00 -5.65 -0.16
N VAL A 43 -16.15 -4.96 -1.30
CA VAL A 43 -16.06 -3.49 -1.39
C VAL A 43 -17.43 -2.82 -1.61
N ALA A 44 -18.51 -3.61 -1.65
CA ALA A 44 -19.85 -3.09 -1.86
C ALA A 44 -20.37 -2.40 -0.60
N GLU A 45 -20.77 -1.14 -0.75
CA GLU A 45 -21.31 -0.32 0.34
C GLU A 45 -22.82 -0.13 0.17
N PRO A 46 -23.62 -0.25 1.25
CA PRO A 46 -25.02 0.10 1.20
C PRO A 46 -25.19 1.63 1.03
N ARG A 47 -26.06 2.03 0.10
CA ARG A 47 -26.48 3.42 -0.12
C ARG A 47 -28.00 3.48 -0.26
N ASP A 48 -28.58 4.69 -0.21
CA ASP A 48 -30.04 4.88 -0.23
C ASP A 48 -30.76 4.23 -1.42
N ALA A 49 -30.08 4.08 -2.56
CA ALA A 49 -30.61 3.49 -3.79
C ALA A 49 -30.19 2.01 -4.02
N GLY A 50 -29.59 1.34 -3.03
CA GLY A 50 -29.14 -0.04 -3.12
C GLY A 50 -27.69 -0.23 -2.67
N HIS A 51 -26.85 -0.84 -3.50
CA HIS A 51 -25.43 -1.02 -3.20
C HIS A 51 -24.60 -0.27 -4.23
N TYR A 52 -23.54 0.39 -3.77
CA TYR A 52 -22.57 1.05 -4.62
C TYR A 52 -21.22 0.34 -4.49
N VAL A 53 -20.55 0.16 -5.62
CA VAL A 53 -19.26 -0.50 -5.71
C VAL A 53 -18.31 0.52 -6.34
N GLU A 54 -17.34 0.99 -5.55
CA GLU A 54 -16.24 1.80 -6.05
C GLU A 54 -15.18 0.87 -6.65
N LEU A 55 -14.98 0.93 -7.98
CA LEU A 55 -14.06 0.02 -8.67
C LEU A 55 -12.60 0.30 -8.31
N ASP A 56 -12.27 1.52 -7.92
CA ASP A 56 -10.93 1.92 -7.48
C ASP A 56 -10.50 1.20 -6.18
N ASN A 57 -11.46 0.67 -5.40
CA ASN A 57 -11.18 -0.16 -4.23
C ASN A 57 -10.78 -1.60 -4.59
N ILE A 58 -10.81 -1.99 -5.87
CA ILE A 58 -10.39 -3.31 -6.35
C ILE A 58 -9.09 -3.18 -7.13
N GLN A 59 -7.97 -3.50 -6.47
CA GLN A 59 -6.66 -3.46 -7.11
C GLN A 59 -6.45 -4.71 -8.00
N ILE A 60 -6.02 -4.49 -9.25
CA ILE A 60 -5.66 -5.56 -10.19
C ILE A 60 -4.15 -5.54 -10.43
N ILE A 61 -3.44 -6.53 -9.88
CA ILE A 61 -2.00 -6.73 -10.13
C ILE A 61 -1.80 -7.90 -11.10
N LYS A 62 -0.95 -7.68 -12.11
CA LYS A 62 -0.57 -8.70 -13.09
C LYS A 62 0.93 -8.93 -13.01
N LYS A 63 1.33 -10.17 -12.73
CA LYS A 63 2.71 -10.63 -12.84
C LYS A 63 2.76 -11.75 -13.89
N GLN A 64 3.81 -11.74 -14.72
CA GLN A 64 3.98 -12.77 -15.74
C GLN A 64 4.54 -14.06 -15.10
N GLY A 65 4.12 -15.21 -15.65
CA GLY A 65 4.40 -16.53 -15.08
C GLY A 65 3.20 -17.08 -14.33
N GLY A 66 3.14 -18.40 -14.19
CA GLY A 66 1.99 -19.11 -13.62
C GLY A 66 0.85 -19.37 -14.62
N SER A 67 -0.17 -20.05 -14.12
CA SER A 67 -1.43 -20.37 -14.80
C SER A 67 -2.55 -19.41 -14.36
N MET A 68 -3.69 -19.43 -15.08
CA MET A 68 -4.87 -18.65 -14.65
C MET A 68 -5.43 -19.15 -13.30
N GLU A 69 -5.28 -20.44 -13.02
CA GLU A 69 -5.67 -21.07 -11.75
C GLU A 69 -4.85 -20.54 -10.56
N ASP A 70 -3.63 -20.06 -10.78
CA ASP A 70 -2.78 -19.46 -9.73
C ASP A 70 -3.26 -18.06 -9.30
N THR A 71 -4.26 -17.49 -9.98
CA THR A 71 -4.84 -16.20 -9.62
C THR A 71 -5.54 -16.30 -8.25
N GLN A 72 -5.31 -15.31 -7.38
CA GLN A 72 -5.88 -15.28 -6.04
C GLN A 72 -6.44 -13.90 -5.72
N LEU A 73 -7.47 -13.88 -4.87
CA LEU A 73 -7.97 -12.66 -4.24
C LEU A 73 -7.28 -12.50 -2.89
N LEU A 74 -6.59 -11.38 -2.72
CA LEU A 74 -6.01 -10.99 -1.44
C LEU A 74 -6.93 -9.97 -0.77
N GLU A 75 -7.26 -10.21 0.50
CA GLU A 75 -8.03 -9.30 1.33
C GLU A 75 -7.12 -8.19 1.87
N GLY A 76 -6.73 -7.27 0.99
CA GLY A 76 -5.80 -6.19 1.30
C GLY A 76 -5.30 -5.49 0.04
N ILE A 77 -4.16 -4.82 0.16
CA ILE A 77 -3.51 -4.10 -0.95
C ILE A 77 -2.11 -4.65 -1.20
N ILE A 78 -1.74 -4.78 -2.47
CA ILE A 78 -0.36 -5.06 -2.88
C ILE A 78 0.30 -3.74 -3.24
N VAL A 79 1.41 -3.44 -2.60
CA VAL A 79 2.28 -2.34 -3.00
C VAL A 79 3.47 -2.92 -3.76
N ASP A 80 3.64 -2.55 -5.03
CA ASP A 80 4.76 -3.01 -5.86
C ASP A 80 6.04 -2.23 -5.51
N LYS A 81 6.51 -2.42 -4.27
CA LYS A 81 7.69 -1.81 -3.68
C LYS A 81 8.41 -2.81 -2.78
N GLU A 82 9.70 -2.60 -2.61
CA GLU A 82 10.54 -3.38 -1.71
C GLU A 82 10.81 -2.63 -0.42
N LYS A 83 11.21 -3.36 0.63
CA LYS A 83 11.73 -2.75 1.85
C LYS A 83 12.96 -1.90 1.53
N VAL A 84 13.04 -0.73 2.15
CA VAL A 84 14.12 0.24 1.89
C VAL A 84 15.48 -0.27 2.39
N HIS A 85 15.50 -1.00 3.50
CA HIS A 85 16.73 -1.53 4.09
C HIS A 85 16.70 -3.05 4.21
N SER A 86 17.80 -3.72 3.82
CA SER A 86 17.89 -5.18 3.78
C SER A 86 17.70 -5.85 5.15
N GLY A 87 18.12 -5.17 6.22
CA GLY A 87 17.95 -5.61 7.61
C GLY A 87 16.52 -5.54 8.17
N MET A 88 15.58 -4.90 7.46
CA MET A 88 14.19 -4.85 7.91
C MET A 88 13.50 -6.23 7.81
N PRO A 89 12.60 -6.56 8.75
CA PRO A 89 11.93 -7.84 8.76
C PRO A 89 11.11 -8.05 7.48
N PRO A 90 11.21 -9.21 6.81
CA PRO A 90 10.45 -9.49 5.60
C PRO A 90 8.96 -9.71 5.88
N VAL A 91 8.60 -10.06 7.12
CA VAL A 91 7.23 -10.33 7.56
C VAL A 91 7.01 -9.67 8.92
N VAL A 92 5.88 -8.96 9.05
CA VAL A 92 5.46 -8.32 10.30
C VAL A 92 4.04 -8.78 10.60
N ASN A 93 3.86 -9.57 11.67
CA ASN A 93 2.55 -9.98 12.15
C ASN A 93 1.92 -8.86 13.00
N ASP A 94 0.60 -8.77 12.98
CA ASP A 94 -0.17 -7.77 13.74
C ASP A 94 0.33 -6.32 13.50
N ALA A 95 0.56 -6.00 12.23
CA ALA A 95 1.23 -4.77 11.85
C ALA A 95 0.40 -3.53 12.18
N ARG A 96 1.00 -2.54 12.85
CA ARG A 96 0.46 -1.20 13.01
C ARG A 96 1.06 -0.30 11.93
N ILE A 97 0.27 -0.03 10.90
CA ILE A 97 0.73 0.65 9.68
C ILE A 97 0.58 2.16 9.83
N ALA A 98 1.67 2.90 9.63
CA ALA A 98 1.65 4.36 9.48
C ALA A 98 1.80 4.75 8.01
N LEU A 99 0.97 5.70 7.56
CA LEU A 99 1.03 6.27 6.21
C LEU A 99 1.52 7.72 6.32
N LEU A 100 2.62 8.05 5.65
CA LEU A 100 3.26 9.37 5.71
C LEU A 100 3.35 10.01 4.32
N ASP A 101 2.77 11.19 4.15
CA ASP A 101 3.02 12.10 3.01
C ASP A 101 4.17 13.09 3.32
N ALA A 102 5.17 12.62 4.05
CA ALA A 102 6.36 13.40 4.39
C ALA A 102 7.62 12.60 4.06
N ALA A 103 8.67 13.31 3.64
CA ALA A 103 10.00 12.74 3.51
C ALA A 103 10.64 12.63 4.89
N LEU A 104 11.34 11.52 5.13
CA LEU A 104 12.21 11.34 6.29
C LEU A 104 13.64 11.71 5.88
N GLU A 105 13.82 12.98 5.53
CA GLU A 105 15.04 13.54 4.97
C GLU A 105 15.30 14.92 5.57
N ILE A 106 16.56 15.36 5.53
CA ILE A 106 16.92 16.72 5.96
C ILE A 106 16.34 17.70 4.94
N LYS A 107 15.38 18.51 5.38
CA LYS A 107 14.74 19.50 4.53
C LYS A 107 15.65 20.71 4.37
N LYS A 108 15.92 21.08 3.13
CA LYS A 108 16.45 22.42 2.81
C LYS A 108 15.36 23.44 3.07
N THR A 109 15.75 24.61 3.55
CA THR A 109 14.84 25.74 3.71
C THR A 109 14.31 26.19 2.35
N GLU A 110 13.04 26.57 2.28
CA GLU A 110 12.44 27.11 1.04
C GLU A 110 13.04 28.46 0.63
N ILE A 111 13.62 29.17 1.59
CA ILE A 111 14.41 30.38 1.37
C ILE A 111 15.86 29.96 1.19
N ASP A 112 16.57 30.59 0.25
CA ASP A 112 18.02 30.42 0.07
C ASP A 112 18.76 30.78 1.37
N ALA A 113 19.05 29.77 2.19
CA ALA A 113 19.86 29.88 3.38
C ALA A 113 21.24 29.33 3.05
N LYS A 114 22.27 30.17 3.22
CA LYS A 114 23.67 29.76 3.10
C LYS A 114 24.29 29.74 4.49
N ILE A 115 24.92 28.63 4.83
CA ILE A 115 25.64 28.48 6.08
C ILE A 115 27.09 28.86 5.81
N GLU A 116 27.55 29.93 6.45
CA GLU A 116 28.96 30.33 6.43
C GLU A 116 29.66 29.75 7.65
N ILE A 117 30.53 28.76 7.41
CA ILE A 117 31.28 28.07 8.45
C ILE A 117 32.63 28.77 8.59
N ASN A 118 32.85 29.40 9.74
CA ASN A 118 34.09 30.12 10.03
C ASN A 118 35.08 29.33 10.91
N ASP A 119 34.62 28.22 11.50
CA ASP A 119 35.41 27.37 12.39
C ASP A 119 35.05 25.89 12.18
N PRO A 120 36.02 24.95 12.19
CA PRO A 120 35.76 23.50 12.12
C PRO A 120 34.78 22.97 13.17
N THR A 121 34.71 23.57 14.35
CA THR A 121 33.77 23.19 15.43
C THR A 121 32.31 23.44 15.03
N GLN A 122 32.05 24.50 14.27
CA GLN A 122 30.70 24.82 13.76
C GLN A 122 30.24 23.81 12.72
N LEU A 123 31.17 23.28 11.90
CA LEU A 123 30.86 22.21 10.94
C LEU A 123 30.39 20.95 11.65
N ASN A 124 31.11 20.51 12.70
CA ASN A 124 30.73 19.33 13.46
C ASN A 124 29.38 19.50 14.16
N ALA A 125 29.14 20.66 14.78
CA ALA A 125 27.86 20.94 15.43
C ALA A 125 26.69 20.93 14.43
N PHE A 126 26.90 21.45 13.22
CA PHE A 126 25.90 21.44 12.17
C PHE A 126 25.55 20.02 11.70
N LEU A 127 26.55 19.19 11.41
CA LEU A 127 26.34 17.79 11.01
C LEU A 127 25.62 16.99 12.11
N GLN A 128 25.93 17.28 13.38
CA GLN A 128 25.30 16.62 14.52
C GLN A 128 23.84 17.04 14.69
N GLU A 129 23.50 18.30 14.43
CA GLU A 129 22.11 18.75 14.42
C GLU A 129 21.30 18.16 13.26
N GLU A 130 21.91 18.01 12.07
CA GLU A 130 21.30 17.29 10.95
C GLU A 130 20.95 15.83 11.31
N GLU A 131 21.88 15.10 11.92
CA GLU A 131 21.62 13.75 12.43
C GLU A 131 20.51 13.74 13.50
N ASN A 132 20.57 14.67 14.45
CA ASN A 132 19.58 14.78 15.52
C ASN A 132 18.17 15.06 14.99
N MET A 133 18.03 15.85 13.93
CA MET A 133 16.74 16.10 13.27
C MET A 133 16.14 14.82 12.70
N LEU A 134 16.93 14.03 11.95
CA LEU A 134 16.48 12.75 11.40
C LEU A 134 16.10 11.77 12.52
N ARG A 135 16.93 11.68 13.56
CA ARG A 135 16.67 10.83 14.73
C ARG A 135 15.35 11.19 15.41
N LYS A 136 15.06 12.48 15.62
CA LYS A 136 13.79 12.95 16.21
C LYS A 136 12.58 12.57 15.35
N MET A 137 12.69 12.66 14.02
CA MET A 137 11.60 12.24 13.12
C MET A 137 11.32 10.74 13.28
N VAL A 138 12.36 9.91 13.23
CA VAL A 138 12.23 8.45 13.40
C VAL A 138 11.71 8.08 14.79
N GLU A 139 12.20 8.73 15.85
CA GLU A 139 11.68 8.52 17.21
C GLU A 139 10.20 8.85 17.32
N THR A 140 9.72 9.88 16.63
CA THR A 140 8.29 10.25 16.63
C THR A 140 7.46 9.13 16.02
N VAL A 141 7.94 8.54 14.93
CA VAL A 141 7.31 7.37 14.31
C VAL A 141 7.34 6.17 15.25
N LYS A 142 8.47 5.88 15.91
CA LYS A 142 8.56 4.79 16.89
C LYS A 142 7.63 4.99 18.09
N LYS A 143 7.52 6.22 18.60
CA LYS A 143 6.63 6.58 19.72
C LYS A 143 5.15 6.39 19.39
N SER A 144 4.76 6.49 18.12
CA SER A 144 3.39 6.15 17.69
C SER A 144 3.05 4.66 17.85
N GLY A 145 4.06 3.80 18.01
CA GLY A 145 3.90 2.35 18.07
C GLY A 145 3.80 1.68 16.70
N ALA A 146 3.92 2.41 15.60
CA ALA A 146 3.91 1.84 14.25
C ALA A 146 5.01 0.77 14.10
N THR A 147 4.65 -0.35 13.50
CA THR A 147 5.56 -1.47 13.20
C THR A 147 5.86 -1.58 11.69
N ALA A 148 5.08 -0.90 10.86
CA ALA A 148 5.32 -0.74 9.43
C ALA A 148 5.00 0.70 9.02
N VAL A 149 5.79 1.27 8.12
CA VAL A 149 5.66 2.67 7.69
C VAL A 149 5.74 2.73 6.17
N PHE A 150 4.74 3.34 5.54
CA PHE A 150 4.77 3.65 4.12
C PHE A 150 4.91 5.17 3.97
N CYS A 151 6.03 5.59 3.39
CA CYS A 151 6.26 6.98 3.03
C CYS A 151 5.99 7.17 1.54
N GLN A 152 5.25 8.23 1.20
CA GLN A 152 5.04 8.64 -0.20
C GLN A 152 6.31 9.27 -0.81
N LYS A 153 7.17 9.84 0.04
CA LYS A 153 8.43 10.50 -0.32
C LYS A 153 9.61 9.68 0.17
N GLY A 154 10.82 10.14 -0.12
CA GLY A 154 12.05 9.41 0.22
C GLY A 154 12.34 9.34 1.71
N ILE A 155 13.24 8.41 2.05
CA ILE A 155 13.74 8.13 3.40
C ILE A 155 15.25 8.11 3.29
N ASP A 156 15.91 9.03 4.00
CA ASP A 156 17.38 9.12 4.05
C ASP A 156 18.00 7.82 4.61
N ASP A 157 19.16 7.40 4.09
CA ASP A 157 19.86 6.19 4.55
C ASP A 157 20.13 6.21 6.05
N LEU A 158 20.44 7.39 6.63
CA LEU A 158 20.63 7.52 8.06
C LEU A 158 19.33 7.30 8.84
N ALA A 159 18.20 7.78 8.30
CA ALA A 159 16.88 7.52 8.88
C ALA A 159 16.48 6.04 8.75
N GLN A 160 16.83 5.38 7.63
CA GLN A 160 16.62 3.95 7.45
C GLN A 160 17.39 3.12 8.47
N HIS A 161 18.63 3.49 8.78
CA HIS A 161 19.44 2.83 9.81
C HIS A 161 18.83 3.00 11.22
N PHE A 162 18.15 4.11 11.49
CA PHE A 162 17.48 4.33 12.77
C PHE A 162 16.13 3.62 12.90
N LEU A 163 15.51 3.17 11.82
CA LEU A 163 14.19 2.52 11.81
C LEU A 163 14.25 1.09 12.35
#